data_AF-A0A354T8S9-F1
#
_entry.id   AF-A0A354T8S9-F1
#
_cell.length_a   1.000
_cell.length_b   1.000
_cell.length_c   1.000
_cell.angle_alpha   90.00
_cell.angle_beta   90.00
_cell.angle_gamma   90.00
#
_symmetry.space_group_name_H-M   'P 1'
#
loop_
_entity.id
_entity.type
_entity.pdbx_description
1 polymer ?
#
loop_
_entity_poly.entity_id
_entity_poly.type
_entity_poly.pdbx_seq_one_letter_code
_entity_poly.pdbx_strand_id
1 'polypeptide(L)' 'MIAALPNKKIVFDERGNPLEVILAWSDYQDFAKRLGWDLDVEERGEAAQALADWKAGKKEEFVSLKGK' A
#
# COMPACT_ATOMS: atom_id res chain seq x y z
N MET A 1 4.77 -9.74 4.96
CA MET A 1 5.26 -10.14 3.62
C MET A 1 4.76 -9.12 2.62
N ILE A 2 5.66 -8.39 1.95
CA ILE A 2 5.27 -7.58 0.79
C ILE A 2 4.89 -8.58 -0.30
N ALA A 3 3.65 -8.52 -0.79
CA ALA A 3 3.17 -9.43 -1.81
C ALA A 3 4.06 -9.34 -3.06
N ALA A 4 4.51 -10.49 -3.56
CA ALA A 4 5.23 -10.54 -4.83
C ALA A 4 4.34 -9.98 -5.94
N LEU A 5 4.88 -9.08 -6.77
CA LEU A 5 4.22 -8.61 -7.99
C LEU A 5 4.21 -9.75 -9.02
N PRO A 6 3.05 -10.40 -9.29
CA PRO A 6 2.97 -11.46 -10.27
C PRO A 6 3.11 -10.86 -11.69
N ASN A 7 3.64 -11.64 -12.63
CA ASN A 7 3.64 -11.30 -14.07
C ASN A 7 4.30 -9.95 -14.46
N LYS A 8 5.31 -9.49 -13.71
CA LYS A 8 6.13 -8.35 -14.11
C LYS A 8 7.19 -8.73 -15.15
N LYS A 9 7.49 -7.81 -16.06
CA LYS A 9 8.68 -7.82 -16.91
C LYS A 9 9.66 -6.77 -16.40
N ILE A 10 10.94 -7.11 -16.30
CA ILE A 10 12.01 -6.17 -15.95
C ILE A 10 12.81 -5.88 -17.21
N VAL A 11 13.03 -4.60 -17.50
CA VAL A 11 13.93 -4.13 -18.57
C VAL A 11 15.27 -3.81 -17.93
N PHE A 12 16.36 -4.30 -18.52
CA PHE A 12 17.72 -4.11 -18.02
C PHE A 12 18.52 -3.22 -18.99
N ASP A 13 19.46 -2.46 -18.45
CA ASP A 13 20.46 -1.70 -19.22
C ASP A 13 21.54 -2.62 -19.83
N GLU A 14 22.46 -2.04 -20.62
CA GLU A 14 23.56 -2.77 -21.25
C GLU A 14 24.54 -3.42 -20.24
N ARG A 15 24.54 -2.95 -18.98
CA ARG A 15 25.38 -3.48 -17.90
C ARG A 15 24.64 -4.53 -17.06
N GLY A 16 23.38 -4.82 -17.39
CA GLY A 16 22.52 -5.75 -16.67
C GLY A 16 21.84 -5.18 -15.43
N ASN A 17 21.82 -3.86 -15.24
CA ASN A 17 21.10 -3.23 -14.13
C ASN A 17 19.63 -3.05 -14.49
N PRO A 18 18.69 -3.26 -13.55
CA PRO A 18 17.28 -3.01 -13.79
C PRO A 18 17.02 -1.52 -14.01
N LEU A 19 16.39 -1.20 -15.16
CA LEU A 19 16.04 0.17 -15.54
C LEU A 19 14.55 0.43 -15.35
N GLU A 20 13.70 -0.51 -15.79
CA GLU A 20 12.25 -0.35 -15.74
C GLU A 20 11.56 -1.65 -15.33
N VAL A 21 10.36 -1.51 -14.76
CA VAL A 21 9.46 -2.63 -14.48
C VAL A 21 8.13 -2.37 -15.18
N ILE A 22 7.71 -3.30 -16.01
CA ILE A 22 6.43 -3.29 -16.72
C ILE A 22 5.53 -4.32 -16.05
N LEU A 23 4.35 -3.88 -15.62
CA LEU A 23 3.34 -4.70 -14.97
C LEU A 23 1.94 -4.26 -15.39
N ALA A 24 0.93 -5.11 -15.17
CA ALA A 24 -0.45 -4.73 -15.42
C ALA A 24 -0.84 -3.56 -14.51
N TRP A 25 -1.65 -2.64 -15.06
CA TRP A 25 -2.09 -1.47 -14.30
C TRP A 25 -2.86 -1.85 -13.02
N SER A 26 -3.71 -2.88 -13.09
CA SER A 26 -4.42 -3.41 -11.92
C SER A 26 -3.47 -3.89 -10.82
N ASP A 27 -2.39 -4.58 -11.20
CA ASP A 27 -1.41 -5.09 -10.25
C ASP A 27 -0.63 -3.95 -9.58
N TYR A 28 -0.33 -2.88 -10.34
CA TYR A 28 0.24 -1.66 -9.78
C TYR A 28 -0.71 -0.99 -8.80
N GLN A 29 -2.00 -0.84 -9.13
CA GLN A 29 -2.98 -0.21 -8.26
C GLN A 29 -3.15 -0.99 -6.94
N ASP A 30 -3.23 -2.32 -7.01
CA ASP A 30 -3.30 -3.16 -5.82
C ASP A 30 -2.05 -3.06 -4.96
N PHE A 31 -0.88 -2.95 -5.60
CA PHE A 31 0.39 -2.74 -4.91
C PHE A 31 0.45 -1.36 -4.23
N ALA A 32 0.05 -0.31 -4.95
CA ALA A 32 0.02 1.06 -4.43
C ALA A 32 -0.90 1.16 -3.21
N LYS A 33 -2.12 0.60 -3.29
CA LYS A 33 -3.09 0.54 -2.18
C LYS A 33 -2.52 -0.14 -0.95
N ARG A 34 -1.88 -1.29 -1.12
CA ARG A 34 -1.31 -2.06 0.01
C ARG A 34 -0.17 -1.33 0.70
N LEU A 35 0.58 -0.53 -0.04
CA LEU A 35 1.67 0.28 0.49
C LEU A 35 1.23 1.69 0.92
N GLY A 36 -0.04 2.04 0.70
CA GLY A 36 -0.57 3.39 0.93
C GLY A 36 0.10 4.45 0.06
N TRP A 37 0.60 4.07 -1.12
CA TRP A 37 1.23 5.00 -2.06
C TRP A 37 0.21 5.87 -2.78
N ASP A 38 -1.02 5.39 -2.86
CA ASP A 38 -2.17 6.13 -3.38
C ASP A 38 -2.75 7.14 -2.37
N LEU A 39 -2.29 7.12 -1.12
CA LEU A 39 -2.75 8.04 -0.08
C LEU A 39 -2.11 9.42 -0.24
N ASP A 40 -2.94 10.45 -0.17
CA ASP A 40 -2.52 11.84 -0.06
C ASP A 40 -2.04 12.21 1.36
N VAL A 41 -1.68 13.48 1.56
CA VAL A 41 -1.13 13.96 2.84
C VAL A 41 -2.15 13.90 3.97
N GLU A 42 -3.42 14.18 3.68
CA GLU A 42 -4.51 14.17 4.65
C GLU A 42 -4.81 12.72 5.05
N GLU A 43 -4.99 11.84 4.07
CA GLU A 43 -5.26 10.42 4.29
C GLU A 43 -4.13 9.72 5.08
N ARG A 44 -2.86 10.11 4.83
CA ARG A 44 -1.72 9.62 5.64
C ARG A 44 -1.78 10.12 7.08
N GLY A 45 -2.21 11.36 7.28
CA GLY A 45 -2.41 11.95 8.60
C GLY A 45 -3.48 11.21 9.38
N GLU A 46 -4.62 10.95 8.75
CA GLU A 46 -5.72 10.18 9.31
C GLU A 46 -5.30 8.75 9.66
N ALA A 47 -4.57 8.06 8.76
CA ALA A 47 -4.05 6.72 9.01
C ALA A 47 -3.07 6.68 10.20
N ALA A 48 -2.21 7.69 10.32
CA ALA A 48 -1.28 7.82 11.44
C ALA A 48 -2.02 8.07 12.77
N GLN A 49 -3.03 8.93 12.75
CA GLN A 49 -3.85 9.23 13.92
C GLN A 49 -4.65 7.99 14.37
N ALA A 50 -5.32 7.30 13.43
CA ALA A 50 -6.01 6.06 13.72
C ALA A 50 -5.08 4.99 14.32
N LEU A 51 -3.83 4.88 13.83
CA LEU A 51 -2.86 3.98 14.43
C LEU A 51 -2.48 4.39 15.87
N ALA A 52 -2.35 5.69 16.14
CA ALA A 52 -2.06 6.20 17.48
C ALA A 52 -3.21 5.92 18.46
N ASP A 53 -4.45 6.16 18.03
CA ASP A 53 -5.65 5.92 18.85
C ASP A 53 -5.85 4.42 19.12
N TRP A 54 -5.58 3.56 18.13
CA TRP A 54 -5.58 2.12 18.32
C TRP A 54 -4.55 1.67 19.36
N LYS A 55 -3.31 2.19 19.29
CA LYS A 55 -2.26 1.91 20.28
C LYS A 55 -2.59 2.46 21.68
N ALA A 56 -3.29 3.58 21.75
CA ALA A 56 -3.78 4.18 22.99
C ALA A 56 -5.01 3.45 23.57
N GLY A 57 -5.59 2.48 22.83
CA GLY A 57 -6.72 1.70 23.29
C GLY A 57 -8.08 2.42 23.25
N LYS A 58 -8.18 3.52 22.50
CA LYS A 58 -9.41 4.31 22.31
C LYS A 58 -10.40 3.60 21.38
N LYS A 59 -10.94 2.47 21.82
CA LYS A 59 -11.81 1.60 21.00
C LYS A 59 -13.13 2.28 20.59
N GLU A 60 -13.55 3.29 21.33
CA GLU A 60 -14.71 4.13 21.08
C GLU A 60 -14.63 4.92 19.76
N GLU A 61 -13.42 5.21 19.28
CA GLU A 61 -13.18 5.88 18.00
C GLU A 61 -13.30 4.92 16.79
N PHE A 62 -13.54 3.63 17.02
CA PHE A 62 -13.59 2.60 15.98
C PHE A 62 -14.96 1.95 15.88
N VAL A 63 -15.48 1.84 14.66
CA VAL A 63 -16.67 1.04 14.38
C VAL A 63 -16.32 -0.45 14.28
N SER A 64 -17.12 -1.30 14.94
CA SER A 64 -16.99 -2.75 14.80
C SER A 64 -17.42 -3.20 13.40
N LEU A 65 -16.56 -3.97 12.73
CA LEU A 65 -16.86 -4.57 11.43
C LEU A 65 -17.81 -5.78 11.52
N LYS A 66 -18.16 -6.26 12.71
CA LYS A 66 -19.15 -7.32 12.88
C LYS A 66 -20.57 -6.73 12.83
N GLY A 67 -21.14 -6.64 11.64
CA GLY A 67 -22.52 -6.18 11.45
C GLY A 67 -22.96 -5.80 10.03
N LYS A 68 -22.30 -6.29 8.97
CA LYS A 68 -22.79 -6.22 7.59
C LYS A 68 -22.67 -7.58 6.92
#